data_AF-A0A838FCU4-F1
#
_entry.id   AF-A0A838FCU4-F1
#
_cell.length_a   1.000
_cell.length_b   1.000
_cell.length_c   1.000
_cell.angle_alpha   90.00
_cell.angle_beta   90.00
_cell.angle_gamma   90.00
#
_symmetry.space_group_name_H-M   'P 1'
#
loop_
_entity.id
_entity.type
_entity.pdbx_description
1 polymer ?
#
loop_
_entity_poly.entity_id
_entity_poly.type
_entity_poly.pdbx_seq_one_letter_code
_entity_poly.pdbx_strand_id
1 'polypeptide(L)'
;MGWPGASVKQADQERVKKEMAKNFGTQCIFLSEELIEKFYHGFCNKTLWPLFHYFPLYAEYENEFWQGYQIVNEQFCNKVLEIYKPGDTIWVHDYHLMLLPGMIRCKIPDAIIGFFLHIPFPSYEMFKLLPRSWSEALLSGIYGSNLIAFHTHNYRTSFLLCTFRILGLKNIMGSVIYNNRGVKVEQFPMGIDYKKFEGAAKSKGVKREQRKLKLSLSSQKLILSIDRQYYTKGILQRLLGFEMFLNSYPEWRGKVVMMMVVIPSRTGVK
;
A
#
# COMPACT_ATOMS: atom_id res chain seq x y z
N MET A 1 -7.19 1.05 13.37
CA MET A 1 -7.75 2.39 13.08
C MET A 1 -7.69 2.62 11.59
N GLY A 2 -8.69 3.25 10.97
CA GLY A 2 -8.67 3.50 9.54
C GLY A 2 -9.88 4.26 9.01
N TRP A 3 -9.83 4.64 7.74
CA TRP A 3 -10.94 5.25 7.01
C TRP A 3 -11.90 4.17 6.49
N PRO A 4 -13.24 4.31 6.64
CA PRO A 4 -14.22 3.30 6.21
C PRO A 4 -14.36 3.14 4.69
N GLY A 5 -13.65 3.94 3.88
CA GLY A 5 -13.63 3.80 2.42
C GLY A 5 -14.65 4.67 1.67
N ALA A 6 -15.44 5.49 2.38
CA ALA A 6 -16.34 6.47 1.79
C ALA A 6 -16.49 7.70 2.69
N SER A 7 -17.01 8.79 2.13
CA SER A 7 -17.53 9.91 2.92
C SER A 7 -18.78 9.45 3.68
N VAL A 8 -18.89 9.82 4.96
CA VAL A 8 -20.00 9.46 5.83
C VAL A 8 -20.63 10.73 6.38
N LYS A 9 -21.93 10.91 6.12
CA LYS A 9 -22.71 12.03 6.64
C LYS A 9 -22.64 12.06 8.17
N GLN A 10 -22.57 13.26 8.74
CA GLN A 10 -22.39 13.45 10.18
C GLN A 10 -23.44 12.69 11.02
N ALA A 11 -24.70 12.67 10.57
CA ALA A 11 -25.79 11.94 11.22
C ALA A 11 -25.54 10.41 11.33
N ASP A 12 -24.76 9.83 10.41
CA ASP A 12 -24.46 8.40 10.36
C ASP A 12 -23.14 8.03 11.04
N GLN A 13 -22.26 8.99 11.34
CA GLN A 13 -20.91 8.71 11.82
C GLN A 13 -20.89 7.94 13.14
N GLU A 14 -21.77 8.29 14.09
CA GLU A 14 -21.82 7.59 15.38
C GLU A 14 -22.32 6.14 15.24
N ARG A 15 -23.26 5.89 14.32
CA ARG A 15 -23.72 4.53 14.01
C ARG A 15 -22.59 3.71 13.40
N VAL A 16 -21.91 4.25 12.37
CA VAL A 16 -20.79 3.57 11.70
C VAL A 16 -19.65 3.29 12.69
N LYS A 17 -19.31 4.26 13.54
CA LYS A 17 -18.28 4.10 14.57
C LYS A 17 -18.59 2.97 15.53
N LYS A 18 -19.84 2.87 16.01
CA LYS A 18 -20.29 1.78 16.89
C LYS A 18 -20.24 0.42 16.20
N GLU A 19 -20.73 0.33 14.96
CA GLU A 19 -20.72 -0.91 14.19
C GLU A 19 -19.29 -1.39 13.90
N MET A 20 -18.40 -0.49 13.49
CA MET A 20 -17.00 -0.82 13.18
C MET A 20 -16.20 -1.21 14.43
N ALA A 21 -16.45 -0.55 15.56
CA ALA A 21 -15.86 -0.94 16.84
C ALA A 21 -16.36 -2.31 17.30
N LYS A 22 -17.67 -2.57 17.23
CA LYS A 22 -18.28 -3.82 17.69
C LYS A 22 -17.88 -5.02 16.83
N ASN A 23 -17.94 -4.89 15.51
CA ASN A 23 -17.78 -6.01 14.60
C ASN A 23 -16.31 -6.27 14.22
N PHE A 24 -15.47 -5.22 14.25
CA PHE A 24 -14.09 -5.28 13.74
C PHE A 24 -13.04 -4.69 14.69
N GLY A 25 -13.41 -4.26 15.91
CA GLY A 25 -12.48 -3.62 16.84
C GLY A 25 -11.82 -2.36 16.27
N THR A 26 -12.46 -1.70 15.30
CA THR A 26 -11.82 -0.65 14.50
C THR A 26 -12.31 0.73 14.88
N GLN A 27 -11.36 1.63 15.12
CA GLN A 27 -11.61 3.07 15.25
C GLN A 27 -11.61 3.73 13.88
N CYS A 28 -12.70 4.43 13.54
CA CYS A 28 -12.88 5.10 12.27
C CYS A 28 -12.33 6.53 12.27
N ILE A 29 -11.78 6.93 11.12
CA ILE A 29 -11.48 8.32 10.79
C ILE A 29 -12.36 8.69 9.59
N PHE A 30 -13.20 9.69 9.77
CA PHE A 30 -14.12 10.15 8.75
C PHE A 30 -13.47 11.29 7.97
N LEU A 31 -13.43 11.14 6.65
CA LEU A 31 -12.87 12.13 5.74
C LEU A 31 -14.02 12.78 4.97
N SER A 32 -13.94 14.09 4.76
CA SER A 32 -14.83 14.80 3.82
C SER A 32 -14.54 14.37 2.38
N GLU A 33 -15.49 14.60 1.47
CA GLU A 33 -15.28 14.32 0.04
C GLU A 33 -14.08 15.09 -0.52
N GLU A 34 -13.95 16.37 -0.14
CA GLU A 34 -12.78 17.19 -0.51
C GLU A 34 -11.46 16.58 -0.06
N LEU A 35 -11.39 16.08 1.19
CA LEU A 35 -10.18 15.42 1.69
C LEU A 35 -9.94 14.10 0.97
N ILE A 36 -10.98 13.32 0.65
CA ILE A 36 -10.83 12.08 -0.12
C ILE A 36 -10.21 12.37 -1.50
N GLU A 37 -10.66 13.42 -2.18
CA GLU A 37 -10.10 13.84 -3.46
C GLU A 37 -8.64 14.29 -3.33
N LYS A 38 -8.30 15.16 -2.37
CA LYS A 38 -6.94 15.69 -2.23
C LYS A 38 -5.94 14.64 -1.70
N PHE A 39 -6.34 13.87 -0.70
CA PHE A 39 -5.48 12.88 -0.03
C PHE A 39 -5.42 11.56 -0.78
N TYR A 40 -6.57 10.88 -0.93
CA TYR A 40 -6.59 9.50 -1.40
C TYR A 40 -6.49 9.44 -2.92
N HIS A 41 -7.35 10.16 -3.64
CA HIS A 41 -7.30 10.19 -5.10
C HIS A 41 -6.10 10.99 -5.63
N GLY A 42 -5.82 12.14 -5.02
CA GLY A 42 -4.68 13.02 -5.30
C GLY A 42 -3.35 12.46 -4.80
N PHE A 43 -2.86 12.91 -3.66
CA PHE A 43 -1.46 12.66 -3.26
C PHE A 43 -1.10 11.17 -3.22
N CYS A 44 -1.97 10.32 -2.67
CA CYS A 44 -1.69 8.90 -2.56
C CYS A 44 -1.67 8.22 -3.93
N ASN A 45 -2.70 8.42 -4.76
CA ASN A 45 -2.90 7.60 -5.97
C ASN A 45 -2.49 8.28 -7.29
N LYS A 46 -2.38 9.61 -7.32
CA LYS A 46 -1.86 10.39 -8.45
C LYS A 46 -0.42 10.88 -8.24
N THR A 47 0.12 10.89 -7.03
CA THR A 47 1.53 11.29 -6.79
C THR A 47 2.39 10.10 -6.35
N LEU A 48 2.16 9.57 -5.14
CA LEU A 48 3.03 8.55 -4.54
C LEU A 48 2.96 7.22 -5.27
N TRP A 49 1.76 6.71 -5.54
CA TRP A 49 1.60 5.41 -6.19
C TRP A 49 2.31 5.31 -7.55
N PRO A 50 2.04 6.17 -8.55
CA PRO A 50 2.71 6.10 -9.84
C PRO A 50 4.23 6.20 -9.70
N LEU A 51 4.70 7.13 -8.87
CA LEU A 51 6.11 7.36 -8.66
C LEU A 51 6.83 6.13 -8.05
N PHE A 52 6.25 5.57 -7.00
CA PHE A 52 6.83 4.42 -6.28
C PHE A 52 6.78 3.14 -7.12
N HIS A 53 5.89 3.08 -8.12
CA HIS A 53 5.82 2.00 -9.08
C HIS A 53 6.56 2.27 -10.39
N TYR A 54 7.41 3.31 -10.45
CA TYR A 54 8.24 3.64 -11.61
C TYR A 54 7.43 4.09 -12.86
N PHE A 55 6.29 4.73 -12.67
CA PHE A 55 5.48 5.35 -13.73
C PHE A 55 5.41 6.88 -13.55
N PRO A 56 6.52 7.61 -13.73
CA PRO A 56 6.60 9.04 -13.39
C PRO A 56 5.73 9.90 -14.32
N LEU A 57 5.42 9.42 -15.54
CA LEU A 57 4.54 10.09 -16.49
C LEU A 57 3.08 10.15 -16.02
N TYR A 58 2.70 9.32 -15.06
CA TYR A 58 1.37 9.34 -14.44
C TYR A 58 1.35 10.09 -13.09
N ALA A 59 2.49 10.69 -12.69
CA ALA A 59 2.59 11.39 -11.42
C ALA A 59 2.20 12.87 -11.58
N GLU A 60 1.24 13.32 -10.79
CA GLU A 60 0.82 14.73 -10.66
C GLU A 60 1.40 15.33 -9.37
N TYR A 61 1.89 16.57 -9.43
CA TYR A 61 2.58 17.24 -8.31
C TYR A 61 1.86 18.52 -7.90
N GLU A 62 0.69 18.37 -7.27
CA GLU A 62 -0.14 19.50 -6.84
C GLU A 62 0.05 19.82 -5.34
N ASN A 63 0.26 21.09 -5.00
CA ASN A 63 0.40 21.53 -3.61
C ASN A 63 -0.86 21.26 -2.77
N GLU A 64 -2.05 21.33 -3.38
CA GLU A 64 -3.31 21.04 -2.70
C GLU A 64 -3.42 19.57 -2.28
N PHE A 65 -2.87 18.66 -3.09
CA PHE A 65 -2.78 17.24 -2.75
C PHE A 65 -1.88 17.04 -1.54
N TRP A 66 -0.71 17.68 -1.53
CA TRP A 66 0.21 17.64 -0.40
C TRP A 66 -0.43 18.17 0.89
N GLN A 67 -1.13 19.30 0.83
CA GLN A 67 -1.85 19.85 1.99
C GLN A 67 -2.93 18.87 2.51
N GLY A 68 -3.73 18.29 1.61
CA GLY A 68 -4.70 17.25 1.98
C GLY A 68 -4.02 16.06 2.66
N TYR A 69 -2.84 15.65 2.18
CA TYR A 69 -2.06 14.58 2.77
C TYR A 69 -1.56 14.87 4.18
N GLN A 70 -1.11 16.10 4.43
CA GLN A 70 -0.72 16.54 5.76
C GLN A 70 -1.92 16.56 6.72
N ILE A 71 -3.05 17.15 6.29
CA ILE A 71 -4.27 17.25 7.10
C ILE A 71 -4.77 15.87 7.51
N VAL A 72 -4.82 14.91 6.58
CA VAL A 72 -5.28 13.56 6.90
C VAL A 72 -4.29 12.86 7.85
N ASN A 73 -2.98 12.96 7.64
CA ASN A 73 -2.00 12.40 8.56
C ASN A 73 -2.12 13.00 9.98
N GLU A 74 -2.44 14.29 10.08
CA GLU A 74 -2.70 14.96 11.35
C GLU A 74 -3.98 14.44 12.04
N GLN A 75 -5.06 14.22 11.28
CA GLN A 75 -6.28 13.59 11.82
C GLN A 75 -6.01 12.19 12.37
N PHE A 76 -5.20 11.39 11.66
CA PHE A 76 -4.74 10.09 12.17
C PHE A 76 -3.92 10.24 13.45
N CYS A 77 -3.01 11.23 13.51
CA CYS A 77 -2.21 11.49 14.70
C CYS A 77 -3.11 11.84 15.90
N ASN A 78 -4.02 12.81 15.75
CA ASN A 78 -4.95 13.22 16.79
C ASN A 78 -5.77 12.04 17.32
N LYS A 79 -6.26 11.18 16.41
CA LYS A 79 -7.01 10.00 16.81
C LYS A 79 -6.16 8.98 17.58
N VAL A 80 -4.88 8.84 17.25
CA VAL A 80 -3.95 8.00 18.02
C VAL A 80 -3.76 8.57 19.43
N LEU A 81 -3.57 9.89 19.56
CA LEU A 81 -3.39 10.54 20.86
C LEU A 81 -4.59 10.37 21.80
N GLU A 82 -5.81 10.34 21.26
CA GLU A 82 -7.03 10.11 22.05
C GLU A 82 -7.09 8.72 22.70
N ILE A 83 -6.48 7.70 22.08
CA ILE A 83 -6.64 6.30 22.50
C ILE A 83 -5.36 5.69 23.06
N TYR A 84 -4.20 6.32 22.83
CA TYR A 84 -2.91 5.80 23.22
C TYR A 84 -2.79 5.69 24.75
N LYS A 85 -2.25 4.57 25.21
CA LYS A 85 -1.84 4.37 26.60
C LYS A 85 -0.33 4.13 26.68
N PRO A 86 0.35 4.62 27.73
CA PRO A 86 1.77 4.34 27.93
C PRO A 86 2.07 2.85 27.84
N GLY A 87 3.04 2.48 27.02
CA GLY A 87 3.42 1.09 26.74
C GLY A 87 2.75 0.47 25.51
N ASP A 88 1.75 1.12 24.90
CA ASP A 88 1.16 0.65 23.65
C ASP A 88 2.20 0.67 22.51
N THR A 89 2.10 -0.33 21.63
CA THR A 89 2.87 -0.40 20.38
C THR A 89 2.00 0.06 19.22
N ILE A 90 2.50 1.03 18.46
CA ILE A 90 1.82 1.60 17.31
C ILE A 90 2.46 1.03 16.04
N TRP A 91 1.66 0.43 15.17
CA TRP A 91 2.14 -0.03 13.86
C TRP A 91 1.44 0.72 12.74
N VAL A 92 2.18 1.59 12.07
CA VAL A 92 1.72 2.39 10.94
C VAL A 92 1.94 1.61 9.64
N HIS A 93 0.92 1.59 8.79
CA HIS A 93 0.95 0.85 7.54
C HIS A 93 0.81 1.77 6.32
N ASP A 94 1.73 1.55 5.39
CA ASP A 94 1.71 1.96 3.99
C ASP A 94 1.93 3.45 3.68
N TYR A 95 2.07 3.71 2.38
CA TYR A 95 2.41 5.03 1.81
C TYR A 95 1.41 6.15 2.11
N HIS A 96 0.19 5.79 2.52
CA HIS A 96 -0.84 6.76 2.90
C HIS A 96 -0.47 7.53 4.19
N LEU A 97 0.37 6.96 5.05
CA LEU A 97 0.61 7.47 6.40
C LEU A 97 2.11 7.65 6.71
N MET A 98 2.90 8.10 5.72
CA MET A 98 4.35 8.25 5.88
C MET A 98 4.73 9.39 6.84
N LEU A 99 3.86 10.37 7.09
CA LEU A 99 4.13 11.46 8.04
C LEU A 99 3.77 11.09 9.48
N LEU A 100 2.81 10.18 9.63
CA LEU A 100 2.22 9.82 10.91
C LEU A 100 3.23 9.42 11.98
N PRO A 101 4.28 8.59 11.73
CA PRO A 101 5.22 8.21 12.79
C PRO A 101 5.94 9.42 13.39
N GLY A 102 6.36 10.38 12.55
CA GLY A 102 7.00 11.62 12.97
C GLY A 102 6.06 12.51 13.78
N MET A 103 4.82 12.66 13.32
CA MET A 103 3.80 13.43 14.03
C MET A 103 3.50 12.86 15.42
N ILE A 104 3.37 11.54 15.54
CA ILE A 104 3.17 10.87 16.83
C ILE A 104 4.38 11.07 17.73
N ARG A 105 5.60 10.85 17.22
CA ARG A 105 6.84 11.01 18.00
C ARG A 105 6.98 12.40 18.60
N CYS A 106 6.60 13.45 17.87
CA CYS A 106 6.64 14.82 18.37
C CYS A 106 5.72 15.05 19.58
N LYS A 107 4.63 14.28 19.70
CA LYS A 107 3.64 14.42 20.76
C LYS A 107 3.86 13.41 21.89
N ILE A 108 4.38 12.22 21.57
CA ILE A 108 4.69 11.13 22.49
C ILE A 108 6.15 10.68 22.23
N PRO A 109 7.13 11.35 22.85
CA PRO A 109 8.56 11.11 22.60
C PRO A 109 9.02 9.67 22.84
N ASP A 110 8.35 8.93 23.72
CA ASP A 110 8.70 7.56 24.14
C ASP A 110 7.86 6.46 23.48
N ALA A 111 6.95 6.80 22.55
CA ALA A 111 6.09 5.81 21.88
C ALA A 111 6.89 4.69 21.18
N ILE A 112 6.39 3.46 21.19
CA ILE A 112 6.98 2.39 20.38
C ILE A 112 6.25 2.37 19.04
N ILE A 113 6.95 2.72 17.96
CA ILE A 113 6.36 2.91 16.64
C ILE A 113 7.06 2.04 15.60
N GLY A 114 6.31 1.19 14.89
CA GLY A 114 6.74 0.51 13.68
C GLY A 114 6.10 1.14 12.44
N PHE A 115 6.81 1.16 11.32
CA PHE A 115 6.28 1.53 10.01
C PHE A 115 6.58 0.43 9.00
N PHE A 116 5.58 0.04 8.21
CA PHE A 116 5.74 -0.95 7.12
C PHE A 116 5.21 -0.39 5.80
N LEU A 117 6.05 -0.36 4.76
CA LEU A 117 5.64 0.03 3.40
C LEU A 117 5.29 -1.20 2.56
N HIS A 118 4.04 -1.24 2.05
CA HIS A 118 3.54 -2.39 1.29
C HIS A 118 3.77 -2.29 -0.22
N ILE A 119 4.12 -1.10 -0.70
CA ILE A 119 4.49 -0.85 -2.09
C ILE A 119 6.02 -0.83 -2.23
N PRO A 120 6.56 -0.89 -3.46
CA PRO A 120 7.99 -0.69 -3.67
C PRO A 120 8.45 0.65 -3.11
N PHE A 121 9.68 0.71 -2.59
CA PHE A 121 10.34 1.99 -2.37
C PHE A 121 11.20 2.32 -3.61
N PRO A 122 10.99 3.47 -4.26
CA PRO A 122 11.64 3.78 -5.53
C PRO A 122 13.14 4.06 -5.35
N SER A 123 13.89 4.02 -6.46
CA SER A 123 15.29 4.45 -6.47
C SER A 123 15.41 5.95 -6.19
N TYR A 124 16.60 6.41 -5.81
CA TYR A 124 16.87 7.83 -5.57
C TYR A 124 16.51 8.72 -6.78
N GLU A 125 16.81 8.27 -7.99
CA GLU A 125 16.51 9.00 -9.22
C GLU A 125 15.01 9.22 -9.44
N MET A 126 14.17 8.29 -8.99
CA MET A 126 12.73 8.45 -9.03
C MET A 126 12.23 9.26 -7.83
N PHE A 127 12.70 8.95 -6.63
CA PHE A 127 12.25 9.63 -5.41
C PHE A 127 12.52 11.14 -5.45
N LYS A 128 13.66 11.56 -6.03
CA LYS A 128 14.04 12.98 -6.17
C LYS A 128 13.16 13.79 -7.14
N LEU A 129 12.22 13.15 -7.86
CA LEU A 129 11.24 13.85 -8.68
C LEU A 129 10.18 14.56 -7.83
N LEU A 130 9.99 14.13 -6.57
CA LEU A 130 9.16 14.86 -5.62
C LEU A 130 9.80 16.21 -5.31
N PRO A 131 9.00 17.27 -5.10
CA PRO A 131 9.47 18.50 -4.47
C PRO A 131 10.30 18.20 -3.22
N ARG A 132 11.42 18.92 -3.08
CA ARG A 132 12.42 18.65 -2.05
C ARG A 132 11.82 18.66 -0.64
N SER A 133 10.97 19.64 -0.34
CA SER A 133 10.29 19.76 0.94
C SER A 133 9.38 18.56 1.26
N TRP A 134 8.70 18.00 0.25
CA TRP A 134 7.85 16.82 0.43
C TRP A 134 8.69 15.58 0.67
N SER A 135 9.77 15.40 -0.10
CA SER A 135 10.72 14.30 0.06
C SER A 135 11.32 14.26 1.47
N GLU A 136 11.81 15.41 1.96
CA GLU A 136 12.38 15.55 3.29
C GLU A 136 11.34 15.26 4.38
N ALA A 137 10.11 15.77 4.22
CA ALA A 137 9.02 15.54 5.16
C ALA A 137 8.58 14.07 5.22
N LEU A 138 8.46 13.40 4.06
CA LEU A 138 8.09 11.98 3.98
C LEU A 138 9.15 11.09 4.65
N LEU A 139 10.43 11.32 4.36
CA LEU A 139 11.52 10.54 4.96
C LEU A 139 11.62 10.80 6.47
N SER A 140 11.59 12.07 6.89
CA SER A 140 11.63 12.44 8.32
C SER A 140 10.41 11.91 9.08
N GLY A 141 9.24 11.93 8.43
CA GLY A 141 8.00 11.34 8.93
C GLY A 141 8.18 9.86 9.26
N ILE A 142 8.73 9.07 8.33
CA ILE A 142 8.99 7.64 8.55
C ILE A 142 9.98 7.42 9.70
N TYR A 143 11.03 8.25 9.80
CA TYR A 143 12.04 8.16 10.87
C TYR A 143 11.53 8.51 12.29
N GLY A 144 10.27 8.94 12.44
CA GLY A 144 9.60 8.94 13.74
C GLY A 144 9.47 7.53 14.36
N SER A 145 9.59 6.50 13.53
CA SER A 145 9.55 5.08 13.92
C SER A 145 10.78 4.62 14.70
N ASN A 146 10.64 3.49 15.41
CA ASN A 146 11.72 2.67 15.94
C ASN A 146 12.16 1.61 14.93
N LEU A 147 11.19 1.03 14.20
CA LEU A 147 11.41 0.03 13.16
C LEU A 147 10.76 0.49 11.85
N ILE A 148 11.51 0.46 10.76
CA ILE A 148 11.07 0.74 9.40
C ILE A 148 11.23 -0.55 8.59
N ALA A 149 10.16 -1.01 7.96
CA ALA A 149 10.09 -2.31 7.33
C ALA A 149 9.64 -2.24 5.87
N PHE A 150 10.27 -3.07 5.04
CA PHE A 150 9.98 -3.23 3.62
C PHE A 150 9.86 -4.70 3.23
N HIS A 151 9.24 -5.00 2.09
CA HIS A 151 9.14 -6.38 1.60
C HIS A 151 10.48 -7.00 1.17
N THR A 152 11.40 -6.22 0.59
CA THR A 152 12.61 -6.75 -0.07
C THR A 152 13.86 -5.99 0.32
N HIS A 153 15.01 -6.63 0.11
CA HIS A 153 16.32 -5.99 0.27
C HIS A 153 16.47 -4.75 -0.59
N ASN A 154 16.00 -4.79 -1.84
CA ASN A 154 16.15 -3.70 -2.78
C ASN A 154 15.41 -2.45 -2.30
N TYR A 155 14.19 -2.61 -1.77
CA TYR A 155 13.41 -1.48 -1.26
C TYR A 155 14.07 -0.85 -0.04
N ARG A 156 14.58 -1.69 0.88
CA ARG A 156 15.36 -1.24 2.04
C ARG A 156 16.61 -0.48 1.61
N THR A 157 17.38 -1.00 0.67
CA THR A 157 18.62 -0.37 0.18
C THR A 157 18.33 0.94 -0.54
N SER A 158 17.28 1.00 -1.37
CA SER A 158 16.82 2.24 -2.01
C SER A 158 16.41 3.30 -0.98
N PHE A 159 15.66 2.92 0.06
CA PHE A 159 15.29 3.82 1.15
C PHE A 159 16.52 4.39 1.86
N LEU A 160 17.44 3.51 2.30
CA LEU A 160 18.67 3.94 2.97
C LEU A 160 19.48 4.90 2.10
N LEU A 161 19.61 4.63 0.80
CA LEU A 161 20.28 5.53 -0.14
C LEU A 161 19.58 6.89 -0.25
N CYS A 162 18.25 6.91 -0.38
CA CYS A 162 17.50 8.17 -0.44
C CYS A 162 17.69 8.98 0.85
N THR A 163 17.66 8.33 2.00
CA THR A 163 17.82 9.00 3.30
C THR A 163 19.23 9.53 3.51
N PHE A 164 20.25 8.82 3.02
CA PHE A 164 21.62 9.33 3.02
C PHE A 164 21.76 10.55 2.11
N ARG A 165 21.22 10.51 0.89
CA ARG A 165 21.35 11.60 -0.09
C ARG A 165 20.55 12.85 0.28
N ILE A 166 19.37 12.69 0.87
CA ILE A 166 18.43 13.79 1.13
C ILE A 166 18.58 14.33 2.55
N LEU A 167 18.71 13.45 3.55
CA LEU A 167 18.79 13.84 4.97
C LEU A 167 20.21 13.75 5.55
N GLY A 168 21.19 13.26 4.78
CA GLY A 168 22.57 13.07 5.27
C GLY A 168 22.73 11.91 6.26
N LEU A 169 21.72 11.04 6.38
CA LEU A 169 21.70 9.99 7.41
C LEU A 169 22.55 8.79 7.00
N LYS A 170 23.62 8.55 7.76
CA LYS A 170 24.47 7.36 7.63
C LYS A 170 23.81 6.17 8.31
N ASN A 171 24.02 4.97 7.77
CA ASN A 171 23.56 3.73 8.37
C ASN A 171 24.72 2.74 8.54
N ILE A 172 24.63 1.90 9.56
CA ILE A 172 25.51 0.75 9.76
C ILE A 172 24.61 -0.48 9.82
N MET A 173 24.67 -1.33 8.79
CA MET A 173 23.84 -2.54 8.68
C MET A 173 22.32 -2.25 8.87
N GLY A 174 21.83 -1.13 8.33
CA GLY A 174 20.44 -0.67 8.46
C GLY A 174 20.07 -0.09 9.82
N SER A 175 21.01 0.06 10.74
CA SER A 175 20.83 0.85 11.96
C SER A 175 21.21 2.31 11.67
N VAL A 176 20.32 3.24 11.98
CA VAL A 176 20.50 4.68 11.75
C VAL A 176 20.30 5.41 13.07
N ILE A 177 21.18 6.37 13.39
CA ILE A 177 20.94 7.29 14.51
C ILE A 177 20.19 8.50 13.96
N TYR A 178 18.99 8.74 14.47
CA TYR A 178 18.15 9.87 14.09
C TYR A 178 17.61 10.55 15.35
N ASN A 179 17.91 11.85 15.52
CA ASN A 179 17.56 12.64 16.70
C ASN A 179 17.90 11.93 18.03
N ASN A 180 19.15 11.46 18.16
CA ASN A 180 19.67 10.70 19.32
C ASN A 180 18.96 9.36 19.61
N ARG A 181 18.21 8.80 18.65
CA ARG A 181 17.57 7.49 18.75
C ARG A 181 18.08 6.53 17.69
N GLY A 182 18.22 5.26 18.08
CA GLY A 182 18.46 4.18 17.12
C GLY A 182 17.16 3.82 16.39
N VAL A 183 17.19 3.87 15.05
CA VAL A 183 16.12 3.42 14.17
C VAL A 183 16.64 2.24 13.35
N LYS A 184 15.90 1.13 13.37
CA LYS A 184 16.24 -0.06 12.60
C LYS A 184 15.45 -0.07 11.29
N VAL A 185 16.15 -0.29 10.18
CA VAL A 185 15.57 -0.48 8.86
C VAL A 185 15.81 -1.91 8.40
N GLU A 186 14.74 -2.65 8.15
CA GLU A 186 14.81 -4.09 7.90
C GLU A 186 13.83 -4.58 6.82
N GLN A 187 14.09 -5.79 6.31
CA GLN A 187 13.21 -6.45 5.35
C GLN A 187 12.36 -7.54 6.01
N PHE A 188 11.06 -7.57 5.71
CA PHE A 188 10.16 -8.65 6.09
C PHE A 188 9.24 -8.97 4.90
N PRO A 189 9.50 -10.07 4.17
CA PRO A 189 8.63 -10.50 3.09
C PRO A 189 7.27 -10.91 3.66
N MET A 190 6.19 -10.41 3.06
CA MET A 190 4.84 -10.69 3.55
C MET A 190 4.29 -11.95 2.89
N GLY A 191 3.78 -12.86 3.71
CA GLY A 191 3.13 -14.09 3.27
C GLY A 191 1.60 -13.99 3.28
N ILE A 192 0.96 -15.12 3.05
CA ILE A 192 -0.48 -15.32 3.23
C ILE A 192 -0.72 -16.35 4.33
N ASP A 193 -1.95 -16.43 4.82
CA ASP A 193 -2.38 -17.57 5.63
C ASP A 193 -2.51 -18.83 4.75
N TYR A 194 -1.37 -19.51 4.56
CA TYR A 194 -1.27 -20.69 3.72
C TYR A 194 -2.29 -21.76 4.13
N LYS A 195 -2.46 -22.01 5.43
CA LYS A 195 -3.35 -23.07 5.93
C LYS A 195 -4.81 -22.77 5.61
N LYS A 196 -5.24 -21.51 5.71
CA LYS A 196 -6.59 -21.09 5.30
C LYS A 196 -6.87 -21.40 3.84
N PHE A 197 -5.96 -21.04 2.93
CA PHE A 197 -6.16 -21.28 1.49
C PHE A 197 -6.04 -22.76 1.13
N GLU A 198 -5.08 -23.47 1.71
CA GLU A 198 -4.88 -24.90 1.51
C GLU A 198 -6.09 -25.72 1.98
N GLY A 199 -6.64 -25.38 3.15
CA GLY A 199 -7.87 -25.98 3.67
C GLY A 199 -9.09 -25.64 2.82
N ALA A 200 -9.26 -24.38 2.40
CA ALA A 200 -10.37 -23.95 1.56
C ALA A 200 -10.38 -24.69 0.22
N ALA A 201 -9.21 -24.86 -0.41
CA ALA A 201 -9.05 -25.59 -1.67
C ALA A 201 -9.49 -27.08 -1.56
N LYS A 202 -9.38 -27.68 -0.37
CA LYS A 202 -9.78 -29.07 -0.12
C LYS A 202 -11.27 -29.24 0.18
N SER A 203 -12.00 -28.16 0.43
CA SER A 203 -13.42 -28.19 0.79
C SER A 203 -14.29 -28.84 -0.29
N LYS A 204 -15.40 -29.48 0.12
CA LYS A 204 -16.32 -30.15 -0.80
C LYS A 204 -16.90 -29.18 -1.84
N GLY A 205 -17.25 -27.95 -1.42
CA GLY A 205 -17.77 -26.90 -2.29
C GLY A 205 -16.76 -26.49 -3.36
N VAL A 206 -15.51 -26.21 -2.97
CA VAL A 206 -14.45 -25.82 -3.94
C VAL A 206 -14.11 -26.97 -4.88
N LYS A 207 -14.02 -28.21 -4.39
CA LYS A 207 -13.81 -29.40 -5.25
C LYS A 207 -14.94 -29.58 -6.27
N ARG A 208 -16.18 -29.25 -5.92
CA ARG A 208 -17.32 -29.29 -6.84
C ARG A 208 -17.17 -28.25 -7.95
N GLU A 209 -16.87 -27.01 -7.61
CA GLU A 209 -16.66 -25.95 -8.62
C GLU A 209 -15.42 -26.22 -9.48
N GLN A 210 -14.36 -26.78 -8.90
CA GLN A 210 -13.17 -27.23 -9.65
C GLN A 210 -13.53 -28.30 -10.70
N ARG A 211 -14.41 -29.26 -10.36
CA ARG A 211 -14.86 -30.28 -11.32
C ARG A 211 -15.69 -29.67 -12.44
N LYS A 212 -16.61 -28.74 -12.13
CA LYS A 212 -17.40 -28.03 -13.14
C LYS A 212 -16.51 -27.26 -14.11
N LEU A 213 -15.53 -26.52 -13.59
CA LEU A 213 -14.58 -25.78 -14.42
C LEU A 213 -13.74 -26.71 -15.31
N LYS A 214 -13.31 -27.87 -14.79
CA LYS A 214 -12.59 -28.87 -15.60
C LYS A 214 -13.46 -29.44 -16.72
N LEU A 215 -14.74 -29.70 -16.45
CA LEU A 215 -15.69 -30.19 -17.45
C LEU A 215 -15.94 -29.14 -18.55
N SER A 216 -16.10 -27.86 -18.19
CA SER A 216 -16.33 -26.78 -19.17
C SER A 216 -15.14 -26.51 -20.09
N LEU A 217 -13.93 -26.87 -19.67
CA LEU A 217 -12.71 -26.64 -20.45
C LEU A 217 -12.43 -27.74 -21.48
N SER A 218 -13.21 -28.82 -21.55
CA SER A 218 -13.12 -29.84 -22.61
C SER A 218 -11.69 -30.31 -22.98
N SER A 219 -10.82 -30.47 -21.97
CA SER A 219 -9.38 -30.82 -22.06
C SER A 219 -8.39 -29.71 -22.41
N GLN A 220 -8.85 -28.47 -22.54
CA GLN A 220 -7.98 -27.30 -22.74
C GLN A 220 -7.15 -27.02 -21.49
N LYS A 221 -5.90 -26.56 -21.68
CA LYS A 221 -5.07 -26.00 -20.61
C LYS A 221 -5.61 -24.64 -20.21
N LEU A 222 -5.57 -24.33 -18.91
CA LEU A 222 -6.01 -23.05 -18.36
C LEU A 222 -4.82 -22.23 -17.92
N ILE A 223 -4.71 -21.01 -18.43
CA ILE A 223 -3.88 -19.95 -17.87
C ILE A 223 -4.82 -19.05 -17.06
N LEU A 224 -4.63 -19.00 -15.74
CA LEU A 224 -5.41 -18.15 -14.85
C LEU A 224 -4.64 -16.89 -14.50
N SER A 225 -5.31 -15.75 -14.58
CA SER A 225 -4.75 -14.47 -14.18
C SER A 225 -5.77 -13.70 -13.35
N ILE A 226 -5.36 -13.22 -12.17
CA ILE A 226 -6.24 -12.52 -11.24
C ILE A 226 -5.54 -11.23 -10.79
N ASP A 227 -6.09 -10.09 -11.18
CA ASP A 227 -5.51 -8.80 -10.88
C ASP A 227 -6.59 -7.73 -10.66
N ARG A 228 -6.19 -6.66 -9.98
CA ARG A 228 -6.95 -5.41 -10.02
C ARG A 228 -6.76 -4.74 -11.39
N GLN A 229 -7.78 -4.05 -11.88
CA GLN A 229 -7.67 -3.23 -13.08
C GLN A 229 -6.76 -2.03 -12.79
N TYR A 230 -5.48 -2.17 -13.06
CA TYR A 230 -4.50 -1.14 -12.76
C TYR A 230 -3.29 -1.22 -13.69
N TYR A 231 -2.74 -0.07 -14.08
CA TYR A 231 -1.65 0.01 -15.07
C TYR A 231 -0.38 -0.73 -14.63
N THR A 232 -0.15 -0.84 -13.31
CA THR A 232 1.01 -1.58 -12.76
C THR A 232 0.91 -3.10 -12.92
N LYS A 233 -0.23 -3.64 -13.40
CA LYS A 233 -0.47 -5.08 -13.50
C LYS A 233 -0.10 -5.68 -14.85
N GLY A 234 0.20 -4.86 -15.85
CA GLY A 234 0.64 -5.37 -17.14
C GLY A 234 -0.39 -6.27 -17.85
N ILE A 235 -1.68 -5.94 -17.72
CA ILE A 235 -2.80 -6.71 -18.30
C ILE A 235 -2.65 -6.77 -19.82
N LEU A 236 -2.37 -5.64 -20.46
CA LEU A 236 -2.16 -5.55 -21.90
C LEU A 236 -0.97 -6.41 -22.35
N GLN A 237 0.14 -6.35 -21.63
CA GLN A 237 1.36 -7.09 -21.92
C GLN A 237 1.14 -8.60 -21.82
N ARG A 238 0.30 -9.06 -20.89
CA ARG A 238 -0.11 -10.47 -20.80
C ARG A 238 -0.96 -10.91 -21.99
N LEU A 239 -1.90 -10.07 -22.44
CA LEU A 239 -2.71 -10.34 -23.63
C LEU A 239 -1.84 -10.41 -24.88
N LEU A 240 -0.95 -9.43 -25.08
CA LEU A 240 0.02 -9.44 -26.18
C LEU A 240 0.95 -10.65 -26.13
N GLY A 241 1.40 -11.04 -24.94
CA GLY A 241 2.21 -12.25 -24.74
C GLY A 241 1.44 -13.52 -25.10
N PHE A 242 0.15 -13.59 -24.79
CA PHE A 242 -0.70 -14.71 -25.16
C PHE A 242 -0.98 -14.78 -26.66
N GLU A 243 -1.23 -13.63 -27.29
CA GLU A 243 -1.34 -13.50 -28.74
C GLU A 243 -0.06 -13.98 -29.43
N MET A 244 1.09 -13.47 -28.98
CA MET A 244 2.41 -13.87 -29.51
C MET A 244 2.63 -15.37 -29.36
N PHE A 245 2.31 -15.95 -28.21
CA PHE A 245 2.38 -17.39 -27.97
C PHE A 245 1.52 -18.18 -28.98
N LEU A 246 0.27 -17.77 -29.21
CA LEU A 246 -0.63 -18.44 -30.16
C LEU A 246 -0.23 -18.25 -31.63
N ASN A 247 0.54 -17.20 -31.94
CA ASN A 247 1.11 -16.96 -33.26
C ASN A 247 2.37 -17.79 -33.50
N SER A 248 3.26 -17.87 -32.51
CA SER A 248 4.49 -18.67 -32.58
C SER A 248 4.23 -20.17 -32.50
N TYR A 249 3.15 -20.60 -31.83
CA TYR A 249 2.80 -22.01 -31.65
C TYR A 249 1.33 -22.28 -32.01
N PRO A 250 0.98 -22.29 -33.31
CA PRO A 250 -0.40 -22.46 -33.75
C PRO A 250 -1.06 -23.76 -33.31
N GLU A 251 -0.28 -24.81 -33.00
CA GLU A 251 -0.75 -26.09 -32.51
C GLU A 251 -1.48 -26.02 -31.15
N TRP A 252 -1.30 -24.92 -30.41
CA TRP A 252 -1.99 -24.64 -29.15
C TRP A 252 -3.33 -23.93 -29.30
N ARG A 253 -3.65 -23.45 -30.51
CA ARG A 253 -4.96 -22.82 -30.78
C ARG A 253 -6.08 -23.82 -30.53
N GLY A 254 -7.09 -23.40 -29.76
CA GLY A 254 -8.17 -24.28 -29.31
C GLY A 254 -7.78 -25.30 -28.22
N LYS A 255 -6.50 -25.39 -27.82
CA LYS A 255 -6.01 -26.28 -26.74
C LYS A 255 -5.63 -25.56 -25.46
N VAL A 256 -5.55 -24.23 -25.47
CA VAL A 256 -5.31 -23.40 -24.28
C VAL A 256 -6.32 -22.26 -24.21
N VAL A 257 -6.72 -21.91 -22.99
CA VAL A 257 -7.60 -20.77 -22.68
C VAL A 257 -6.93 -19.92 -21.61
N MET A 258 -6.95 -18.60 -21.80
CA MET A 258 -6.59 -17.64 -20.78
C MET A 258 -7.86 -17.09 -20.11
N MET A 259 -8.00 -17.31 -18.80
CA MET A 259 -9.06 -16.71 -17.98
C MET A 259 -8.48 -15.58 -17.16
N MET A 260 -8.96 -14.36 -17.40
CA MET A 260 -8.54 -13.17 -16.67
C MET A 260 -9.68 -12.66 -15.79
N VAL A 261 -9.46 -12.67 -14.48
CA VAL A 261 -10.35 -12.05 -13.50
C VAL A 261 -9.78 -10.66 -13.18
N VAL A 262 -10.44 -9.63 -13.69
CA VAL A 262 -10.03 -8.23 -13.53
C VAL A 262 -10.98 -7.55 -12.55
N ILE A 263 -10.49 -7.25 -11.35
CA ILE A 263 -11.27 -6.64 -10.27
C ILE A 263 -11.24 -5.11 -10.45
N PRO A 264 -12.38 -4.42 -10.59
CA PRO A 264 -12.42 -2.96 -10.68
C PRO A 264 -11.75 -2.32 -9.45
N SER A 265 -10.92 -1.31 -9.67
CA SER A 265 -10.16 -0.64 -8.62
C SER A 265 -10.02 0.83 -8.95
N ARG A 266 -10.25 1.72 -7.97
CA ARG A 266 -10.05 3.17 -8.08
C ARG A 266 -10.77 3.81 -9.27
N THR A 267 -12.05 3.50 -9.46
CA THR A 267 -12.87 4.03 -10.57
C THR A 267 -13.03 5.56 -10.58
N GLY A 268 -12.69 6.25 -9.48
CA GLY A 268 -12.64 7.72 -9.40
C GLY A 268 -11.27 8.34 -9.75
N VAL A 269 -10.21 7.54 -9.88
CA VAL A 269 -8.89 8.05 -10.31
C VAL A 269 -8.78 7.83 -11.81
N LYS A 270 -8.94 8.89 -12.59
CA LYS A 270 -8.67 8.90 -14.03
C LYS A 270 -7.18 9.01 -14.30
#